data_AF-A0A3B8PTQ2-F1
#
_entry.id   AF-A0A3B8PTQ2-F1
#
_cell.length_a   1.000
_cell.length_b   1.000
_cell.length_c   1.000
_cell.angle_alpha   90.00
_cell.angle_beta   90.00
_cell.angle_gamma   90.00
#
_symmetry.space_group_name_H-M   'P 1'
#
loop_
_entity.id
_entity.type
_entity.pdbx_description
1 polymer ?
#
loop_
_entity_poly.entity_id
_entity_poly.type
_entity_poly.pdbx_seq_one_letter_code
_entity_poly.pdbx_strand_id
1 'polypeptide(L)'
;MLKNIHVAIVAVLACGLIGVASPGLAAAADDGFESIFDGKTLKNWNGNPKFWSVKDGAITGQTTKANPTRGNTFIIWKGANLGDFELKLQYKIVGGNSGIQYRSFKLPGKNDG
;
A
#
# COMPACT_ATOMS: atom_id res chain seq x y z
N MET A 1 -25.95 -12.36 23.22
CA MET A 1 -26.80 -11.50 22.34
C MET A 1 -26.31 -10.06 22.45
N LEU A 2 -26.39 -9.32 21.35
CA LEU A 2 -25.60 -8.15 20.94
C LEU A 2 -25.25 -7.11 22.04
N LYS A 3 -24.00 -6.64 22.02
CA LYS A 3 -23.59 -5.36 22.62
C LYS A 3 -23.66 -4.27 21.54
N ASN A 4 -24.48 -3.27 21.81
CA ASN A 4 -24.78 -2.18 20.89
C ASN A 4 -23.59 -1.21 20.78
N ILE A 5 -23.36 -0.79 19.53
CA ILE A 5 -22.34 0.16 19.08
C ILE A 5 -22.76 1.57 19.52
N HIS A 6 -21.91 2.27 20.28
CA HIS A 6 -22.06 3.70 20.51
C HIS A 6 -21.29 4.46 19.43
N VAL A 7 -22.02 5.20 18.60
CA VAL A 7 -21.49 6.19 17.66
C VAL A 7 -21.16 7.45 18.45
N ALA A 8 -19.90 7.88 18.45
CA ALA A 8 -19.50 9.18 18.98
C ALA A 8 -19.42 10.19 17.84
N ILE A 9 -20.36 11.13 17.82
CA ILE A 9 -20.24 12.38 17.05
C ILE A 9 -19.42 13.33 17.92
N VAL A 10 -18.21 13.68 17.46
CA VAL A 10 -17.39 14.70 18.13
C VAL A 10 -17.58 16.01 17.37
N ALA A 11 -18.36 16.92 17.95
CA ALA A 11 -18.32 18.34 17.60
C ALA A 11 -17.22 19.00 18.46
N VAL A 12 -16.17 19.53 17.84
CA VAL A 12 -15.18 20.38 18.53
C VAL A 12 -15.29 21.79 17.98
N LEU A 13 -15.62 22.73 18.87
CA LEU A 13 -15.50 24.16 18.63
C LEU A 13 -14.97 24.80 19.93
N ALA A 14 -13.67 25.08 19.98
CA ALA A 14 -13.06 26.03 20.91
C ALA A 14 -11.64 26.38 20.48
N CYS A 15 -11.34 27.69 20.49
CA CYS A 15 -10.05 28.31 20.20
C CYS A 15 -8.97 27.95 21.23
N GLY A 16 -7.72 27.85 20.75
CA GLY A 16 -6.51 27.86 21.58
C GLY A 16 -5.30 27.38 20.78
N LEU A 17 -4.30 28.25 20.57
CA LEU A 17 -3.02 27.87 19.96
C LEU A 17 -2.31 26.84 20.85
N ILE A 18 -2.34 25.57 20.45
CA ILE A 18 -1.46 24.51 20.90
C ILE A 18 -1.11 23.69 19.66
N GLY A 19 0.18 23.42 19.47
CA GLY A 19 0.74 22.84 18.25
C GLY A 19 -0.09 21.67 17.72
N VAL A 20 -0.41 21.74 16.42
CA VAL A 20 -1.12 20.67 15.71
C VAL A 20 -0.13 19.50 15.56
N ALA A 21 0.03 18.72 16.62
CA ALA A 21 0.46 17.34 16.47
C ALA A 21 -0.61 16.71 15.59
N SER A 22 -0.28 16.51 14.31
CA SER A 22 -1.09 15.68 13.44
C SER A 22 -1.32 14.38 14.19
N PRO A 23 -2.54 13.84 14.29
CA PRO A 23 -2.71 12.46 14.67
C PRO A 23 -2.05 11.68 13.53
N GLY A 24 -0.75 11.43 13.68
CA GLY A 24 -0.07 10.40 12.95
C GLY A 24 -0.91 9.17 13.19
N LEU A 25 -1.49 8.66 12.09
CA LEU A 25 -2.26 7.43 12.06
C LEU A 25 -1.56 6.47 13.01
N ALA A 26 -2.14 6.28 14.20
CA ALA A 26 -1.52 5.46 15.21
C ALA A 26 -1.45 4.08 14.57
N ALA A 27 -0.24 3.68 14.18
CA ALA A 27 0.03 2.33 13.73
C ALA A 27 -0.51 1.46 14.85
N ALA A 28 -1.57 0.70 14.55
CA ALA A 28 -2.05 -0.33 15.45
C ALA A 28 -0.81 -1.10 15.92
N ALA A 29 -0.69 -1.36 17.21
CA ALA A 29 0.37 -2.21 17.74
C ALA A 29 0.23 -3.57 17.05
N ASP A 30 0.98 -3.74 15.96
CA ASP A 30 0.93 -4.92 15.13
C ASP A 30 1.83 -5.95 15.81
N ASP A 31 1.37 -7.20 15.84
CA ASP A 31 1.92 -8.34 16.62
C ASP A 31 3.35 -8.75 16.19
N GLY A 32 4.30 -7.82 16.17
CA GLY A 32 5.65 -7.99 15.63
C GLY A 32 5.79 -7.70 14.13
N PHE A 33 4.77 -7.16 13.45
CA PHE A 33 4.88 -6.80 12.03
C PHE A 33 5.52 -5.42 11.83
N GLU A 34 6.41 -5.34 10.85
CA GLU A 34 6.95 -4.07 10.34
C GLU A 34 6.17 -3.63 9.10
N SER A 35 5.70 -2.38 9.07
CA SER A 35 5.05 -1.85 7.87
C SER A 35 6.08 -1.56 6.78
N ILE A 36 5.93 -2.22 5.63
CA ILE A 36 6.76 -2.00 4.44
C ILE A 36 6.21 -0.91 3.51
N PHE A 37 5.10 -0.26 3.88
CA PHE A 37 4.47 0.82 3.12
C PHE A 37 3.96 1.92 4.05
N ASP A 38 4.32 3.17 3.74
CA ASP A 38 4.01 4.34 4.57
C ASP A 38 2.64 4.98 4.25
N GLY A 39 1.87 4.38 3.32
CA GLY A 39 0.60 4.92 2.85
C GLY A 39 0.72 6.10 1.88
N LYS A 40 1.93 6.55 1.54
CA LYS A 40 2.14 7.86 0.87
C LYS A 40 3.10 7.78 -0.30
N THR A 41 4.16 7.00 -0.18
CA THR A 41 5.27 6.97 -1.12
C THR A 41 5.59 5.54 -1.54
N LEU A 42 6.23 5.43 -2.70
CA LEU A 42 6.82 4.17 -3.16
C LEU A 42 8.27 4.03 -2.66
N LYS A 43 8.61 4.58 -1.48
CA LYS A 43 9.94 4.41 -0.89
C LYS A 43 10.23 2.93 -0.72
N ASN A 44 11.40 2.49 -1.19
CA ASN A 44 11.82 1.09 -1.26
C ASN A 44 10.98 0.20 -2.20
N TRP A 45 10.02 0.74 -2.95
CA TRP A 45 9.27 0.00 -3.97
C TRP A 45 9.76 0.40 -5.36
N ASN A 46 10.15 -0.60 -6.14
CA ASN A 46 10.58 -0.43 -7.52
C ASN A 46 9.50 -0.96 -8.46
N GLY A 47 8.79 -0.06 -9.12
CA GLY A 47 7.85 -0.36 -10.18
C GLY A 47 7.89 0.74 -11.23
N ASN A 48 7.49 0.40 -12.46
CA ASN A 48 7.45 1.38 -13.54
C ASN A 48 6.38 2.45 -13.25
N PRO A 49 6.74 3.75 -13.13
CA PRO A 49 5.79 4.82 -12.76
C PRO A 49 4.71 5.04 -13.81
N LYS A 50 4.87 4.50 -15.02
CA LYS A 50 3.81 4.45 -16.04
C LYS A 50 2.58 3.66 -15.58
N PHE A 51 2.75 2.71 -14.65
CA PHE A 51 1.70 1.77 -14.22
C PHE A 51 1.47 1.77 -12.71
N TRP A 52 2.47 2.13 -11.92
CA TRP A 52 2.45 2.03 -10.46
C TRP A 52 2.51 3.40 -9.81
N SER A 53 1.60 3.65 -8.88
CA SER A 53 1.48 4.90 -8.13
C SER A 53 0.90 4.65 -6.75
N VAL A 54 0.89 5.66 -5.88
CA VAL A 54 0.07 5.64 -4.66
C VAL A 54 -1.20 6.44 -4.94
N LYS A 55 -2.36 5.86 -4.66
CA LYS A 55 -3.67 6.52 -4.72
C LYS A 55 -4.48 6.14 -3.50
N ASP A 56 -5.10 7.13 -2.85
CA ASP A 56 -5.97 6.94 -1.68
C ASP A 56 -5.36 6.08 -0.58
N GLY A 57 -4.07 6.27 -0.30
CA GLY A 57 -3.37 5.52 0.73
C GLY A 57 -2.98 4.09 0.35
N ALA A 58 -3.10 3.70 -0.92
CA ALA A 58 -2.80 2.35 -1.41
C ALA A 58 -1.86 2.36 -2.63
N ILE A 59 -0.94 1.39 -2.68
CA ILE A 59 -0.19 1.09 -3.90
C ILE A 59 -1.19 0.62 -4.96
N THR A 60 -1.25 1.34 -6.08
CA THR A 60 -2.21 1.12 -7.16
C THR A 60 -1.48 0.82 -8.46
N GLY A 61 -1.70 -0.38 -8.99
CA GLY A 61 -1.32 -0.77 -10.34
C GLY A 61 -2.49 -0.58 -11.30
N GLN A 62 -2.25 0.04 -12.45
CA GLN A 62 -3.30 0.30 -13.44
C GLN A 62 -2.80 0.20 -14.87
N THR A 63 -3.57 -0.52 -15.69
CA THR A 63 -3.45 -0.52 -17.15
C THR A 63 -4.77 -0.05 -17.76
N THR A 64 -4.72 0.56 -18.93
CA THR A 64 -5.92 1.00 -19.67
C THR A 64 -5.76 0.70 -21.15
N LYS A 65 -6.83 0.84 -21.94
CA LYS A 65 -6.73 0.71 -23.41
C LYS A 65 -5.76 1.72 -24.02
N ALA A 66 -5.71 2.93 -23.49
CA ALA A 66 -4.79 3.98 -23.94
C ALA A 66 -3.36 3.81 -23.37
N ASN A 67 -3.23 3.10 -22.27
CA ASN A 67 -1.96 2.82 -21.60
C ASN A 67 -1.79 1.30 -21.37
N PRO A 68 -1.65 0.50 -22.43
CA PRO A 68 -1.47 -0.93 -22.29
C PRO A 68 -0.06 -1.26 -21.81
N THR A 69 0.06 -2.38 -21.11
CA THR A 69 1.33 -3.01 -20.79
C THR A 69 1.73 -3.95 -21.92
N ARG A 70 3.04 -4.15 -22.13
CA ARG A 70 3.63 -5.08 -23.10
C ARG A 70 3.74 -6.52 -22.58
N GLY A 71 3.11 -6.81 -21.44
CA GLY A 71 3.16 -8.07 -20.73
C GLY A 71 2.84 -7.86 -19.25
N ASN A 72 3.41 -8.66 -18.36
CA ASN A 72 3.30 -8.38 -16.94
C ASN A 72 4.21 -7.19 -16.58
N THR A 73 3.75 -6.36 -15.65
CA THR A 73 4.57 -5.37 -14.95
C THR A 73 4.43 -5.64 -13.46
N PHE A 74 5.48 -5.33 -12.70
CA PHE A 74 5.52 -5.61 -11.28
C PHE A 74 5.99 -4.39 -10.50
N ILE A 75 5.55 -4.30 -9.25
CA ILE A 75 6.14 -3.45 -8.24
C ILE A 75 6.82 -4.34 -7.20
N ILE A 76 8.10 -4.12 -6.97
CA ILE A 76 8.96 -5.00 -6.18
C ILE A 76 9.50 -4.23 -4.99
N TRP A 77 9.23 -4.72 -3.78
CA TRP A 77 9.84 -4.15 -2.58
C TRP A 77 11.33 -4.53 -2.50
N LYS A 78 12.17 -3.56 -2.14
CA LYS A 78 13.64 -3.61 -2.11
C LYS A 78 14.22 -3.09 -0.79
N GLY A 79 13.41 -3.01 0.26
CA GLY A 79 13.82 -2.44 1.54
C GLY A 79 14.77 -3.33 2.35
N ALA A 80 14.79 -4.63 2.10
CA ALA A 80 15.69 -5.58 2.75
C ALA A 80 15.90 -6.86 1.93
N ASN A 81 16.91 -7.65 2.33
CA ASN A 81 17.04 -9.05 1.94
C ASN A 81 16.22 -9.90 2.91
N LEU A 82 15.18 -10.56 2.40
CA LEU A 82 14.24 -11.32 3.24
C LEU A 82 14.64 -12.79 3.37
N GLY A 83 14.60 -13.29 4.61
CA GLY A 83 14.64 -14.71 4.95
C GLY A 83 13.23 -15.31 4.96
N ASP A 84 12.86 -15.95 6.06
CA ASP A 84 11.48 -16.36 6.33
C ASP A 84 10.68 -15.18 6.85
N PHE A 85 9.42 -15.07 6.42
CA PHE A 85 8.55 -13.95 6.78
C PHE A 85 7.08 -14.38 6.75
N GLU A 86 6.26 -13.64 7.49
CA GLU A 86 4.81 -13.61 7.34
C GLU A 86 4.41 -12.27 6.69
N LEU A 87 3.51 -12.32 5.71
CA LEU A 87 3.02 -11.12 5.02
C LEU A 87 1.52 -10.98 5.27
N LYS A 88 1.16 -9.90 5.98
CA LYS A 88 -0.23 -9.47 6.17
C LYS A 88 -0.50 -8.25 5.29
N LEU A 89 -1.55 -8.31 4.48
CA LEU A 89 -1.98 -7.18 3.65
C LEU A 89 -3.48 -7.24 3.33
N GLN A 90 -4.01 -6.10 2.88
CA GLN A 90 -5.31 -6.01 2.23
C GLN A 90 -5.10 -5.79 0.74
N TYR A 91 -5.95 -6.39 -0.10
CA TYR A 91 -5.89 -6.23 -1.55
C TYR A 91 -7.28 -5.99 -2.12
N LYS A 92 -7.33 -5.31 -3.27
CA LYS A 92 -8.55 -5.07 -4.04
C LYS A 92 -8.23 -5.17 -5.52
N ILE A 93 -9.04 -5.93 -6.25
CA ILE A 93 -8.96 -6.03 -7.72
C ILE A 93 -10.23 -5.43 -8.30
N VAL A 94 -10.08 -4.50 -9.24
CA VAL A 94 -11.19 -3.91 -9.98
C VAL A 94 -11.10 -4.38 -11.44
N GLY A 95 -11.55 -5.62 -11.67
CA GLY A 95 -11.39 -6.32 -12.93
C GLY A 95 -9.96 -6.77 -13.23
N GLY A 96 -9.81 -7.69 -14.18
CA GLY A 96 -8.49 -8.21 -14.58
C GLY A 96 -7.91 -9.25 -13.62
N ASN A 97 -6.58 -9.35 -13.60
CA ASN A 97 -5.82 -10.32 -12.82
C ASN A 97 -4.64 -9.62 -12.14
N SER A 98 -4.39 -9.97 -10.87
CA SER A 98 -3.21 -9.55 -10.11
C SER A 98 -2.82 -10.66 -9.14
N GLY A 99 -1.66 -10.51 -8.50
CA GLY A 99 -1.18 -11.47 -7.52
C GLY A 99 0.05 -10.97 -6.76
N ILE A 100 0.36 -11.66 -5.67
CA ILE A 100 1.57 -11.43 -4.89
C ILE A 100 2.54 -12.54 -5.23
N GLN A 101 3.76 -12.15 -5.60
CA GLN A 101 4.86 -13.08 -5.81
C GLN A 101 5.92 -12.85 -4.73
N TYR A 102 6.55 -13.94 -4.30
CA TYR A 102 7.66 -13.91 -3.35
C TYR A 102 8.79 -14.80 -3.87
N ARG A 103 10.02 -14.49 -3.47
CA ARG A 103 11.25 -15.18 -3.90
C ARG A 103 11.43 -15.26 -5.43
N SER A 104 10.82 -14.34 -6.16
CA SER A 104 11.02 -14.19 -7.61
C SER A 104 12.30 -13.43 -7.91
N PHE A 105 12.88 -13.71 -9.07
CA PHE A 105 14.00 -12.98 -9.64
C PHE A 105 13.58 -12.30 -10.93
N LYS A 106 14.21 -11.17 -11.25
CA LYS A 106 13.93 -10.43 -12.48
C LYS A 106 14.63 -11.10 -13.64
N LEU A 107 13.86 -11.49 -14.65
CA LEU A 107 14.41 -12.00 -15.91
C LEU A 107 14.77 -10.82 -16.85
N PRO A 108 15.82 -10.96 -17.67
CA PRO A 108 16.06 -10.04 -18.77
C PRO A 108 14.90 -10.14 -19.78
N GLY A 109 14.48 -9.01 -20.34
CA GLY A 109 13.38 -8.98 -21.31
C GLY A 109 12.96 -7.56 -21.70
N LYS A 110 12.07 -7.45 -22.69
CA LYS A 110 11.51 -6.18 -23.18
C LYS A 110 10.14 -5.86 -22.56
N ASN A 111 9.89 -6.38 -21.37
CA ASN A 111 8.64 -6.17 -20.63
C ASN A 111 8.70 -4.86 -19.84
N ASP A 112 7.53 -4.41 -19.37
CA ASP A 112 7.35 -3.11 -18.73
C ASP A 112 7.71 -3.09 -17.21
N GLY A 113 8.44 -4.10 -16.73
CA GLY A 113 8.79 -4.24 -15.31
C GLY A 113 9.22 -5.65 -14.99
#